data_AF-A0A2D0IHD4-F1
#
_entry.id   AF-A0A2D0IHD4-F1
#
_cell.length_a   1.000
_cell.length_b   1.000
_cell.length_c   1.000
_cell.angle_alpha   90.00
_cell.angle_beta   90.00
_cell.angle_gamma   90.00
#
_symmetry.space_group_name_H-M   'P 1'
#
loop_
_entity.id
_entity.type
_entity.pdbx_description
1 polymer ?
#
loop_
_entity_poly.entity_id
_entity_poly.type
_entity_poly.pdbx_seq_one_letter_code
_entity_poly.pdbx_strand_id
1 'polypeptide(L)'
;MFALLLSLLGCARTSTLYSNTFIKPATKVKKINVIYMESSLVSKTSKTSVQFYDIGYTDLPELLRERVPIVFALNNIGSEYATFKSQGFGQKEAVESIKWANVTPDAMLLTLQILDGQVVSGSHTPRTTTLNMQANLIDPRTQLRQWTGQFRNTFVAPPAGKNGFDNEFVDKLLKTVLEQMSRDGIIALAEHKAMTPIAKTTAAAN
;
A
#
# COMPACT_ATOMS: atom_id res chain seq x y z
N MET A 1 -2.05 -26.87 -36.09
CA MET A 1 -2.58 -25.57 -35.62
C MET A 1 -2.05 -25.37 -34.20
N PHE A 2 -1.03 -24.51 -34.05
CA PHE A 2 -0.28 -24.35 -32.80
C PHE A 2 -1.11 -23.58 -31.76
N ALA A 3 -1.24 -24.15 -30.57
CA ALA A 3 -1.90 -23.54 -29.44
C ALA A 3 -1.08 -22.35 -28.92
N LEU A 4 -1.58 -21.13 -29.11
CA LEU A 4 -1.11 -19.95 -28.39
C LEU A 4 -1.80 -19.90 -27.02
N LEU A 5 -1.34 -20.73 -26.09
CA LEU A 5 -1.64 -20.57 -24.66
C LEU A 5 -0.79 -19.39 -24.15
N LEU A 6 -1.35 -18.18 -24.20
CA LEU A 6 -0.75 -17.04 -23.53
C LEU A 6 -0.77 -17.31 -22.02
N SER A 7 0.44 -17.45 -21.48
CA SER A 7 0.75 -17.43 -20.06
C SER A 7 0.28 -16.13 -19.41
N LEU A 8 -0.97 -16.10 -18.92
CA LEU A 8 -1.44 -15.12 -17.94
C LEU A 8 -0.85 -15.48 -16.57
N LEU A 9 0.48 -15.34 -16.45
CA LEU A 9 1.17 -15.40 -15.18
C LEU A 9 0.76 -14.17 -14.37
N GLY A 10 -0.05 -14.38 -13.32
CA GLY A 10 0.18 -13.81 -11.98
C GLY A 10 0.50 -12.33 -11.81
N CYS A 11 0.14 -11.41 -12.70
CA CYS A 11 0.57 -10.01 -12.60
C CYS A 11 -0.20 -9.25 -11.51
N ALA A 12 0.49 -8.84 -10.46
CA ALA A 12 0.04 -7.78 -9.55
C ALA A 12 0.49 -6.41 -10.09
N ARG A 13 -0.44 -5.45 -10.15
CA ARG A 13 -0.18 -4.07 -10.59
C ARG A 13 -0.80 -3.08 -9.62
N THR A 14 -0.04 -2.07 -9.27
CA THR A 14 -0.53 -0.86 -8.57
C THR A 14 -0.49 0.32 -9.53
N SER A 15 -1.53 1.14 -9.54
CA SER A 15 -1.61 2.36 -10.34
C SER A 15 -2.18 3.51 -9.53
N THR A 16 -1.58 4.70 -9.64
CA THR A 16 -2.19 5.93 -9.13
C THR A 16 -3.43 6.28 -9.93
N LEU A 17 -4.57 6.43 -9.27
CA LEU A 17 -5.81 6.93 -9.86
C LEU A 17 -5.87 8.46 -9.82
N TYR A 18 -5.48 9.03 -8.68
CA TYR A 18 -5.50 10.46 -8.42
C TYR A 18 -4.51 10.80 -7.33
N SER A 19 -4.01 12.04 -7.35
CA SER A 19 -3.17 12.60 -6.30
C SER A 19 -3.38 14.11 -6.21
N ASN A 20 -3.26 14.68 -5.01
CA ASN A 20 -3.34 16.12 -4.80
C ASN A 20 -2.49 16.60 -3.63
N THR A 21 -1.85 17.74 -3.83
CA THR A 21 -1.07 18.46 -2.81
C THR A 21 -1.86 19.69 -2.38
N PHE A 22 -2.28 19.72 -1.13
CA PHE A 22 -2.99 20.87 -0.55
C PHE A 22 -2.00 21.91 -0.05
N ILE A 23 -0.92 21.45 0.59
CA ILE A 23 0.13 22.29 1.15
C ILE A 23 1.46 21.62 0.84
N LYS A 24 2.35 22.36 0.17
CA LYS A 24 3.66 21.86 -0.18
C LYS A 24 4.62 22.06 0.99
N PRO A 25 5.32 21.01 1.46
CA PRO A 25 6.32 21.16 2.50
C PRO A 25 7.41 22.16 2.09
N ALA A 26 7.80 23.06 3.01
CA ALA A 26 8.87 24.03 2.77
C ALA A 26 10.22 23.35 2.50
N THR A 27 10.44 22.19 3.12
CA THR A 27 11.58 21.30 2.87
C THR A 27 11.07 19.90 2.53
N LYS A 28 11.85 19.17 1.74
CA LYS A 28 11.51 17.79 1.36
C LYS A 28 11.45 16.92 2.62
N VAL A 29 10.39 16.14 2.75
CA VAL A 29 10.16 15.30 3.91
C VAL A 29 11.20 14.17 3.93
N LYS A 30 11.93 14.04 5.05
CA LYS A 30 12.97 13.02 5.26
C LYS A 30 12.61 11.97 6.30
N LYS A 31 11.58 12.21 7.11
CA LYS A 31 11.03 11.22 8.06
C LYS A 31 9.52 11.15 7.90
N ILE A 32 9.00 9.94 7.72
CA ILE A 32 7.57 9.66 7.55
C ILE A 32 7.20 8.49 8.45
N ASN A 33 6.33 8.74 9.41
CA ASN A 33 5.72 7.70 10.23
C ASN A 33 4.49 7.17 9.49
N VAL A 34 4.39 5.85 9.33
CA VAL A 34 3.35 5.19 8.54
C VAL A 34 2.35 4.50 9.46
N ILE A 35 1.07 4.77 9.26
CA ILE A 35 0.00 4.04 9.91
C ILE A 35 -0.81 3.30 8.85
N TYR A 36 -0.94 1.98 9.00
CA TYR A 36 -1.94 1.23 8.27
C TYR A 36 -3.25 1.21 9.07
N MET A 37 -4.34 1.59 8.41
CA MET A 37 -5.68 1.59 8.95
C MET A 37 -6.41 0.36 8.42
N GLU A 38 -6.53 -0.66 9.27
CA GLU A 38 -7.23 -1.88 8.90
C GLU A 38 -8.72 -1.57 8.78
N SER A 39 -9.24 -1.58 7.54
CA SER A 39 -10.68 -1.50 7.29
C SER A 39 -11.33 -2.87 7.45
N SER A 40 -12.54 -2.91 8.03
CA SER A 40 -13.39 -4.10 8.09
C SER A 40 -14.02 -4.42 6.72
N LEU A 41 -13.20 -4.72 5.72
CA LEU A 41 -13.65 -5.24 4.42
C LEU A 41 -14.11 -6.72 4.52
N VAL A 42 -13.83 -7.33 5.67
CA VAL A 42 -14.23 -8.68 6.07
C VAL A 42 -15.39 -8.65 7.08
N SER A 43 -16.55 -8.16 6.62
CA SER A 43 -17.83 -8.47 7.30
C SER A 43 -18.18 -9.93 7.01
N LYS A 44 -18.16 -10.80 8.03
CA LYS A 44 -18.25 -12.28 7.98
C LYS A 44 -19.46 -12.90 7.24
N THR A 45 -20.29 -12.12 6.56
CA THR A 45 -21.58 -12.58 6.00
C THR A 45 -21.73 -12.40 4.48
N SER A 46 -20.76 -11.80 3.78
CA SER A 46 -20.83 -11.67 2.30
C SER A 46 -19.83 -12.59 1.59
N LYS A 47 -20.19 -13.12 0.41
CA LYS A 47 -19.29 -13.94 -0.43
C LYS A 47 -17.95 -13.23 -0.72
N THR A 48 -17.97 -11.89 -0.80
CA THR A 48 -16.80 -11.04 -1.02
C THR A 48 -15.83 -11.05 0.18
N SER A 49 -16.34 -11.18 1.40
CA SER A 49 -15.50 -11.24 2.62
C SER A 49 -14.62 -12.48 2.69
N VAL A 50 -15.16 -13.64 2.29
CA VAL A 50 -14.42 -14.91 2.20
C VAL A 50 -13.34 -14.80 1.13
N GLN A 51 -13.67 -14.17 0.00
CA GLN A 51 -12.72 -13.98 -1.10
C GLN A 51 -11.56 -13.04 -0.74
N PHE A 52 -11.74 -12.05 0.14
CA PHE A 52 -10.63 -11.23 0.65
C PHE A 52 -9.75 -11.95 1.67
N TYR A 53 -10.36 -12.80 2.50
CA TYR A 53 -9.61 -13.67 3.40
C TYR A 53 -8.70 -14.64 2.61
N ASP A 54 -9.25 -15.26 1.56
CA ASP A 54 -8.55 -16.22 0.71
C ASP A 54 -7.36 -15.64 -0.11
N ILE A 55 -7.21 -14.31 -0.14
CA ILE A 55 -6.07 -13.63 -0.78
C ILE A 55 -5.08 -13.04 0.23
N GLY A 56 -5.17 -13.39 1.51
CA GLY A 56 -4.20 -12.93 2.52
C GLY A 56 -4.33 -11.45 2.87
N TYR A 57 -5.51 -10.82 2.71
CA TYR A 57 -5.72 -9.43 3.16
C TYR A 57 -5.44 -9.25 4.65
N THR A 58 -5.64 -10.30 5.45
CA THR A 58 -5.32 -10.33 6.88
C THR A 58 -3.83 -10.23 7.19
N ASP A 59 -2.97 -10.53 6.21
CA ASP A 59 -1.52 -10.57 6.38
C ASP A 59 -0.87 -9.22 6.02
N LEU A 60 -1.60 -8.34 5.32
CA LEU A 60 -1.14 -7.03 4.89
C LEU A 60 -0.55 -6.16 6.03
N PRO A 61 -1.14 -6.11 7.25
CA PRO A 61 -0.51 -5.43 8.38
C PRO A 61 0.91 -5.91 8.71
N GLU A 62 1.12 -7.23 8.72
CA GLU A 62 2.42 -7.81 9.04
C GLU A 62 3.43 -7.56 7.91
N LEU A 63 2.98 -7.74 6.67
CA LEU A 63 3.81 -7.45 5.50
C LEU A 63 4.22 -5.97 5.49
N LEU A 64 3.29 -5.04 5.73
CA LEU A 64 3.64 -3.62 5.82
C LEU A 64 4.61 -3.33 6.97
N ARG A 65 4.45 -3.96 8.13
CA ARG A 65 5.38 -3.81 9.26
C ARG A 65 6.81 -4.20 8.88
N GLU A 66 6.97 -5.30 8.13
CA GLU A 66 8.27 -5.74 7.64
C GLU A 66 8.80 -4.81 6.54
N ARG A 67 7.97 -4.47 5.55
CA ARG A 67 8.42 -3.84 4.30
C ARG A 67 8.59 -2.34 4.38
N VAL A 68 7.78 -1.62 5.16
CA VAL A 68 7.87 -0.15 5.30
C VAL A 68 9.27 0.31 5.69
N PRO A 69 9.89 -0.16 6.80
CA PRO A 69 11.22 0.31 7.18
C PRO A 69 12.29 0.02 6.12
N ILE A 70 12.18 -1.11 5.41
CA ILE A 70 13.14 -1.51 4.38
C ILE A 70 13.02 -0.59 3.15
N VAL A 71 11.81 -0.44 2.60
CA VAL A 71 11.57 0.36 1.39
C VAL A 71 11.88 1.83 1.64
N PHE A 72 11.49 2.38 2.80
CA PHE A 72 11.72 3.79 3.11
C PHE A 72 13.22 4.07 3.31
N ALA A 73 13.95 3.20 4.00
CA ALA A 73 15.39 3.34 4.20
C ALA A 73 16.17 3.32 2.87
N LEU A 74 15.81 2.43 1.92
CA LEU A 74 16.40 2.40 0.57
C LEU A 74 16.23 3.72 -0.20
N ASN A 75 15.23 4.53 0.18
CA ASN A 75 14.94 5.81 -0.44
C ASN A 75 15.39 7.00 0.43
N ASN A 76 16.24 6.77 1.43
CA ASN A 76 16.75 7.78 2.37
C ASN A 76 15.65 8.49 3.17
N ILE A 77 14.58 7.77 3.51
CA ILE A 77 13.48 8.27 4.33
C ILE A 77 13.47 7.46 5.63
N GLY A 78 13.56 8.12 6.78
CA GLY A 78 13.35 7.47 8.07
C GLY A 78 11.87 7.14 8.26
N SER A 79 11.56 5.98 8.83
CA SER A 79 10.17 5.59 9.06
C SER A 79 9.98 4.75 10.29
N GLU A 80 8.83 4.94 10.93
CA GLU A 80 8.25 4.04 11.92
C GLU A 80 6.90 3.54 11.39
N TYR A 81 6.45 2.39 11.87
CA TYR A 81 5.20 1.78 11.42
C TYR A 81 4.30 1.42 12.60
N ALA A 82 3.00 1.68 12.45
CA ALA A 82 1.96 1.20 13.34
C ALA A 82 0.72 0.73 12.57
N THR A 83 -0.12 -0.05 13.24
CA THR A 83 -1.39 -0.53 12.68
C THR A 83 -2.54 -0.21 13.62
N PHE A 84 -3.60 0.38 13.09
CA PHE A 84 -4.79 0.77 13.85
C PHE A 84 -5.99 -0.01 13.27
N LYS A 85 -6.71 -0.73 14.14
CA LYS A 85 -7.92 -1.46 13.77
C LYS A 85 -9.11 -0.51 13.81
N SER A 86 -9.80 -0.32 12.68
CA SER A 86 -10.97 0.55 12.66
C SER A 86 -12.08 0.09 11.72
N GLN A 87 -13.31 0.52 12.00
CA GLN A 87 -14.41 0.48 11.03
C GLN A 87 -14.38 1.69 10.07
N GLY A 88 -13.46 2.65 10.26
CA GLY A 88 -13.25 3.83 9.40
C GLY A 88 -12.25 4.85 9.97
N PHE A 89 -11.77 5.82 9.18
CA PHE A 89 -10.92 6.90 9.72
C PHE A 89 -11.79 8.02 10.30
N GLY A 90 -12.18 7.87 11.56
CA GLY A 90 -12.94 8.86 12.31
C GLY A 90 -12.05 9.87 13.03
N GLN A 91 -12.69 10.80 13.74
CA GLN A 91 -12.00 11.84 14.51
C GLN A 91 -11.11 11.25 15.61
N LYS A 92 -11.55 10.16 16.27
CA LYS A 92 -10.81 9.52 17.34
C LYS A 92 -9.51 8.89 16.83
N GLU A 93 -9.59 8.13 15.74
CA GLU A 93 -8.45 7.46 15.13
C GLU A 93 -7.45 8.49 14.59
N ALA A 94 -7.94 9.60 14.03
CA ALA A 94 -7.10 10.73 13.63
C ALA A 94 -6.35 11.33 14.84
N VAL A 95 -7.01 11.56 15.97
CA VAL A 95 -6.37 12.07 17.19
C VAL A 95 -5.33 11.08 17.74
N GLU A 96 -5.64 9.80 17.81
CA GLU A 96 -4.70 8.77 18.30
C GLU A 96 -3.49 8.64 17.36
N SER A 97 -3.71 8.69 16.05
CA SER A 97 -2.66 8.67 15.03
C SER A 97 -1.73 9.87 15.15
N ILE A 98 -2.29 11.07 15.37
CA ILE A 98 -1.54 12.31 15.59
C ILE A 98 -0.76 12.23 16.90
N LYS A 99 -1.36 11.72 17.99
CA LYS A 99 -0.66 11.54 19.27
C LYS A 99 0.55 10.62 19.14
N TRP A 100 0.39 9.50 18.45
CA TRP A 100 1.50 8.57 18.18
C TRP A 100 2.58 9.24 17.33
N ALA A 101 2.20 9.95 16.26
CA ALA A 101 3.16 10.64 15.39
C ALA A 101 3.90 11.79 16.11
N ASN A 102 3.24 12.52 17.02
CA ASN A 102 3.83 13.62 17.77
C ASN A 102 4.93 13.21 18.76
N VAL A 103 5.12 11.91 19.01
CA VAL A 103 6.31 11.41 19.73
C VAL A 103 7.60 11.71 18.94
N THR A 104 7.50 11.83 17.62
CA THR A 104 8.58 12.34 16.76
C THR A 104 8.14 13.63 16.04
N PRO A 105 8.44 14.82 16.58
CA PRO A 105 7.92 16.09 16.06
C PRO A 105 8.36 16.45 14.62
N ASP A 106 9.42 15.83 14.11
CA ASP A 106 9.94 16.08 12.76
C ASP A 106 9.45 15.08 11.70
N ALA A 107 8.62 14.11 12.07
CA ALA A 107 8.07 13.13 11.14
C ALA A 107 6.70 13.55 10.62
N MET A 108 6.50 13.50 9.30
CA MET A 108 5.15 13.58 8.73
C MET A 108 4.41 12.25 8.98
N LEU A 109 3.09 12.31 9.09
CA LEU A 109 2.26 11.13 9.27
C LEU A 109 1.63 10.70 7.94
N LEU A 110 1.97 9.52 7.43
CA LEU A 110 1.35 8.89 6.28
C LEU A 110 0.36 7.82 6.74
N THR A 111 -0.93 8.01 6.46
CA THR A 111 -1.94 6.95 6.66
C THR A 111 -2.17 6.20 5.36
N LEU A 112 -2.29 4.87 5.44
CA LEU A 112 -2.62 3.97 4.34
C LEU A 112 -3.89 3.20 4.70
N GLN A 113 -4.87 3.16 3.81
CA GLN A 113 -6.15 2.47 4.06
C GLN A 113 -6.70 1.85 2.77
N ILE A 114 -7.08 0.57 2.81
CA ILE A 114 -7.93 0.00 1.75
C ILE A 114 -9.37 0.44 2.00
N LEU A 115 -9.95 1.18 1.06
CA LEU A 115 -11.30 1.72 1.17
C LEU A 115 -12.36 0.70 0.77
N ASP A 116 -12.09 -0.02 -0.32
CA ASP A 116 -12.99 -1.01 -0.88
C ASP A 116 -12.22 -2.01 -1.75
N GLY A 117 -12.96 -3.01 -2.24
CA GLY A 117 -12.45 -3.93 -3.23
C GLY A 117 -13.55 -4.74 -3.91
N GLN A 118 -13.14 -5.47 -4.93
CA GLN A 118 -13.95 -6.44 -5.65
C GLN A 118 -13.12 -7.65 -6.04
N VAL A 119 -13.75 -8.82 -6.06
CA VAL A 119 -13.16 -10.06 -6.58
C VAL A 119 -14.07 -10.60 -7.66
N VAL A 120 -13.51 -10.76 -8.86
CA VAL A 120 -14.16 -11.39 -10.00
C VAL A 120 -13.53 -12.77 -10.18
N SER A 121 -14.33 -13.82 -10.06
CA SER A 121 -13.86 -15.21 -10.21
C SER A 121 -14.85 -16.00 -11.08
N GLY A 122 -14.31 -16.92 -11.89
CA GLY A 122 -15.08 -17.89 -12.64
C GLY A 122 -14.47 -19.28 -12.49
N SER A 123 -15.25 -20.34 -12.77
CA SER A 123 -14.83 -21.73 -12.59
C SER A 123 -13.62 -22.15 -13.44
N HIS A 124 -13.36 -21.43 -14.54
CA HIS A 124 -12.27 -21.71 -15.48
C HIS A 124 -11.47 -20.44 -15.85
N THR A 125 -11.72 -19.31 -15.19
CA THR A 125 -11.09 -18.03 -15.50
C THR A 125 -10.24 -17.53 -14.34
N PRO A 126 -9.12 -16.83 -14.61
CA PRO A 126 -8.29 -16.25 -13.56
C PRO A 126 -9.12 -15.38 -12.60
N ARG A 127 -8.90 -15.56 -11.30
CA ARG A 127 -9.48 -14.71 -10.26
C ARG A 127 -8.80 -13.35 -10.34
N THR A 128 -9.59 -12.31 -10.60
CA THR A 128 -9.13 -10.92 -10.59
C THR A 128 -9.61 -10.23 -9.33
N THR A 129 -8.68 -9.80 -8.49
CA THR A 129 -8.97 -8.95 -7.33
C THR A 129 -8.62 -7.51 -7.69
N THR A 130 -9.47 -6.56 -7.34
CA THR A 130 -9.14 -5.13 -7.36
C THR A 130 -9.40 -4.53 -5.99
N LEU A 131 -8.45 -3.75 -5.47
CA LEU A 131 -8.55 -3.04 -4.21
C LEU A 131 -8.23 -1.56 -4.43
N ASN A 132 -9.06 -0.68 -3.89
CA ASN A 132 -8.78 0.75 -3.91
C ASN A 132 -8.20 1.17 -2.55
N MET A 133 -7.02 1.78 -2.58
CA MET A 133 -6.32 2.30 -1.42
C MET A 133 -6.33 3.82 -1.45
N GLN A 134 -6.47 4.44 -0.29
CA GLN A 134 -6.15 5.84 -0.07
C GLN A 134 -4.91 5.98 0.81
N ALA A 135 -4.08 6.95 0.45
CA ALA A 135 -2.98 7.44 1.25
C ALA A 135 -3.20 8.91 1.61
N ASN A 136 -2.90 9.31 2.84
CA ASN A 136 -2.95 10.72 3.25
C ASN A 136 -1.69 11.08 4.02
N LEU A 137 -1.07 12.21 3.67
CA LEU A 137 0.02 12.80 4.45
C LEU A 137 -0.52 13.94 5.29
N ILE A 138 -0.22 13.92 6.59
CA ILE A 138 -0.66 14.89 7.59
C ILE A 138 0.58 15.43 8.29
N ASP A 139 0.66 16.76 8.46
CA ASP A 139 1.65 17.34 9.36
C ASP A 139 1.08 17.25 10.79
N PRO A 140 1.70 16.48 11.70
CA PRO A 140 1.12 16.25 13.03
C PRO A 140 1.16 17.50 13.92
N ARG A 141 1.97 18.52 13.59
CA ARG A 141 2.05 19.80 14.31
C ARG A 141 0.89 20.72 13.96
N THR A 142 0.58 20.83 12.67
CA THR A 142 -0.54 21.67 12.20
C THR A 142 -1.86 20.90 12.16
N GLN A 143 -1.79 19.57 12.21
CA GLN A 143 -2.92 18.64 12.02
C GLN A 143 -3.60 18.78 10.65
N LEU A 144 -2.96 19.47 9.70
CA LEU A 144 -3.47 19.69 8.37
C LEU A 144 -2.99 18.59 7.43
N ARG A 145 -3.91 18.10 6.60
CA ARG A 145 -3.58 17.23 5.48
C ARG A 145 -2.76 18.02 4.45
N GLN A 146 -1.56 17.55 4.18
CA GLN A 146 -0.64 18.13 3.20
C GLN A 146 -0.87 17.54 1.82
N TRP A 147 -1.15 16.23 1.76
CA TRP A 147 -1.22 15.47 0.51
C TRP A 147 -2.20 14.29 0.62
N THR A 148 -2.79 13.89 -0.51
CA THR A 148 -3.57 12.66 -0.63
C THR A 148 -3.30 11.98 -1.96
N GLY A 149 -3.33 10.65 -1.97
CA GLY A 149 -3.25 9.83 -3.17
C GLY A 149 -4.27 8.71 -3.11
N GLN A 150 -4.85 8.35 -4.26
CA GLN A 150 -5.68 7.16 -4.43
C GLN A 150 -5.02 6.21 -5.42
N PHE A 151 -4.99 4.94 -5.06
CA PHE A 151 -4.28 3.90 -5.78
C PHE A 151 -5.19 2.70 -6.00
N ARG A 152 -5.14 2.14 -7.21
CA ARG A 152 -5.80 0.88 -7.55
C ARG A 152 -4.77 -0.23 -7.59
N ASN A 153 -5.04 -1.28 -6.84
CA ASN A 153 -4.26 -2.50 -6.79
C ASN A 153 -5.04 -3.61 -7.48
N THR A 154 -4.52 -4.17 -8.55
CA THR A 154 -5.14 -5.26 -9.29
C THR A 154 -4.25 -6.49 -9.24
N PHE A 155 -4.84 -7.63 -8.92
CA PHE A 155 -4.20 -8.93 -8.82
C PHE A 155 -4.91 -9.88 -9.77
N VAL A 156 -4.15 -10.63 -10.56
CA VAL A 156 -4.70 -11.71 -11.38
C VAL A 156 -4.06 -13.01 -10.92
N ALA A 157 -4.88 -13.92 -10.38
CA ALA A 157 -4.45 -15.22 -9.90
C ALA A 157 -5.05 -16.34 -10.76
N PRO A 158 -4.31 -17.43 -11.03
CA PRO A 158 -4.90 -18.61 -11.64
C PRO A 158 -5.99 -19.22 -10.73
N PRO A 159 -6.96 -19.98 -11.28
CA PRO A 159 -8.14 -20.46 -10.54
C PRO A 159 -7.86 -21.23 -9.24
N ALA A 160 -6.67 -21.84 -9.10
CA ALA A 160 -6.26 -22.66 -7.96
C ALA A 160 -5.03 -22.15 -7.19
N GLY A 161 -4.59 -20.90 -7.43
CA GLY A 161 -3.37 -20.35 -6.82
C GLY A 161 -3.61 -19.47 -5.59
N LYS A 162 -2.81 -19.65 -4.54
CA LYS A 162 -2.62 -18.65 -3.47
C LYS A 162 -1.72 -17.52 -3.98
N ASN A 163 -2.29 -16.61 -4.75
CA ASN A 163 -1.60 -15.36 -5.10
C ASN A 163 -2.35 -14.22 -4.42
N GLY A 164 -1.89 -13.92 -3.21
CA GLY A 164 -2.41 -12.90 -2.34
C GLY A 164 -1.46 -11.74 -2.17
N PHE A 165 -1.61 -11.04 -1.06
CA PHE A 165 -0.61 -10.09 -0.58
C PHE A 165 0.70 -10.81 -0.24
N ASP A 166 1.80 -10.38 -0.87
CA ASP A 166 3.15 -10.84 -0.59
C ASP A 166 4.12 -9.64 -0.48
N ASN A 167 5.39 -9.93 -0.20
CA ASN A 167 6.41 -8.90 -0.06
C ASN A 167 6.60 -8.09 -1.36
N GLU A 168 6.53 -8.74 -2.53
CA GLU A 168 6.69 -8.05 -3.81
C GLU A 168 5.54 -7.08 -4.09
N PHE A 169 4.32 -7.49 -3.76
CA PHE A 169 3.14 -6.64 -3.84
C PHE A 169 3.29 -5.42 -2.93
N VAL A 170 3.65 -5.61 -1.66
CA VAL A 170 3.80 -4.49 -0.73
C VAL A 170 4.92 -3.56 -1.17
N ASP A 171 6.03 -4.09 -1.67
CA ASP A 171 7.11 -3.29 -2.22
C ASP A 171 6.63 -2.43 -3.41
N LYS A 172 5.88 -3.01 -4.35
CA LYS A 172 5.30 -2.29 -5.50
C LYS A 172 4.28 -1.23 -5.08
N LEU A 173 3.47 -1.53 -4.07
CA LEU A 173 2.52 -0.59 -3.49
C LEU A 173 3.25 0.63 -2.92
N LEU A 174 4.20 0.40 -2.00
CA LEU A 174 4.98 1.46 -1.36
C LEU A 174 5.79 2.24 -2.38
N LYS A 175 6.39 1.56 -3.36
CA LYS A 175 7.09 2.19 -4.48
C LYS A 175 6.18 3.18 -5.21
N THR A 176 4.98 2.76 -5.59
CA THR A 176 4.05 3.62 -6.34
C THR A 176 3.64 4.84 -5.53
N VAL A 177 3.41 4.68 -4.22
CA VAL A 177 3.13 5.79 -3.30
C VAL A 177 4.30 6.78 -3.27
N LEU A 178 5.52 6.30 -3.04
CA LEU A 178 6.71 7.14 -2.96
C LEU A 178 7.00 7.86 -4.28
N GLU A 179 6.91 7.17 -5.42
CA GLU A 179 7.07 7.79 -6.74
C GLU A 179 6.05 8.90 -6.96
N GLN A 180 4.79 8.68 -6.59
CA GLN A 180 3.76 9.69 -6.70
C GLN A 180 4.04 10.90 -5.79
N MET A 181 4.37 10.65 -4.52
CA MET A 181 4.76 11.71 -3.58
C MET A 181 5.97 12.51 -4.07
N SER A 182 6.92 11.86 -4.74
CA SER A 182 8.08 12.54 -5.34
C SER A 182 7.69 13.43 -6.51
N ARG A 183 6.83 12.94 -7.42
CA ARG A 183 6.30 13.73 -8.55
C ARG A 183 5.53 14.96 -8.08
N ASP A 184 4.78 14.81 -6.99
CA ASP A 184 4.02 15.90 -6.37
C ASP A 184 4.91 16.84 -5.52
N GLY A 185 6.20 16.50 -5.41
CA GLY A 185 7.20 17.35 -4.79
C GLY A 185 7.19 17.31 -3.26
N ILE A 186 6.62 16.28 -2.65
CA ILE A 186 6.56 16.06 -1.20
C ILE A 186 7.89 15.53 -0.66
N ILE A 187 8.43 14.50 -1.32
CA ILE A 187 9.73 13.88 -1.00
C ILE A 187 10.73 14.10 -2.14
N ALA A 188 12.01 13.84 -1.88
CA ALA A 188 13.05 13.83 -2.89
C ALA A 188 13.43 12.39 -3.22
N LEU A 189 13.31 12.00 -4.49
CA LEU A 189 13.82 10.75 -5.03
C LEU A 189 14.64 11.07 -6.28
N ALA A 190 15.68 10.27 -6.56
CA ALA A 190 16.40 10.38 -7.81
C ALA A 190 15.46 10.05 -8.98
N GLU A 191 15.34 10.96 -9.95
CA GLU A 191 14.47 10.82 -11.13
C GLU A 191 12.99 10.47 -10.83
N HIS A 192 12.49 10.80 -9.63
CA HIS A 192 11.16 10.38 -9.17
C HIS A 192 10.93 8.86 -9.16
N LYS A 193 12.00 8.06 -9.05
CA LYS A 193 11.94 6.60 -9.01
C LYS A 193 12.28 6.11 -7.61
N ALA A 194 11.40 5.27 -7.06
CA ALA A 194 11.64 4.66 -5.76
C ALA A 194 12.38 3.33 -5.91
N MET A 195 13.35 3.10 -5.04
CA MET A 195 14.07 1.84 -4.92
C MET A 195 13.25 0.84 -4.09
N THR A 196 13.26 -0.43 -4.50
CA THR A 196 12.67 -1.54 -3.75
C THR A 196 13.71 -2.64 -3.57
N PRO A 197 13.56 -3.51 -2.55
CA PRO A 197 14.40 -4.69 -2.42
C PRO A 197 14.40 -5.50 -3.71
N ILE A 198 15.59 -5.90 -4.16
CA ILE A 198 15.73 -6.81 -5.29
C ILE A 198 15.20 -8.17 -4.81
N ALA A 199 14.18 -8.71 -5.48
CA ALA A 199 13.75 -10.07 -5.21
C ALA A 199 14.96 -11.00 -5.37
N LYS A 200 15.33 -11.75 -4.32
CA LYS A 200 16.34 -12.80 -4.46
C LYS A 200 15.82 -13.75 -5.53
N THR A 201 16.40 -13.66 -6.73
CA THR A 201 16.31 -14.76 -7.69
C THR A 201 16.96 -15.93 -6.97
N THR A 202 16.18 -16.88 -6.48
CA THR A 202 16.69 -18.22 -6.24
C THR A 202 17.18 -18.69 -7.59
N ALA A 203 18.47 -18.47 -7.85
CA ALA A 203 19.19 -19.22 -8.84
C ALA A 203 18.96 -20.68 -8.47
N ALA A 204 18.16 -21.37 -9.29
CA ALA A 204 18.10 -22.81 -9.24
C ALA A 204 19.55 -23.28 -9.34
N ALA A 205 20.04 -23.88 -8.27
CA ALA A 205 21.32 -24.56 -8.27
C ALA A 205 21.27 -25.62 -9.37
N ASN A 206 22.35 -25.65 -10.15
CA ASN A 206 22.62 -26.53 -11.29
C ASN A 206 22.27 -28.00 -11.04
#